data_AF-W4PY50-F1
#
_entry.id   AF-W4PY50-F1
#
_cell.length_a   1.000
_cell.length_b   1.000
_cell.length_c   1.000
_cell.angle_alpha   90.00
_cell.angle_beta   90.00
_cell.angle_gamma   90.00
#
_symmetry.space_group_name_H-M   'P 1'
#
loop_
_entity.id
_entity.type
_entity.pdbx_description
1 polymer ?
#
loop_
_entity_poly.entity_id
_entity_poly.type
_entity_poly.pdbx_seq_one_letter_code
_entity_poly.pdbx_strand_id
1 'polypeptide(L)'
;MNKWKFSIGLLISSFLVGLFLVFTIKPEPLHDALIFFPLDSSATFDEATSQIEFQAMEDEDEYILDWSVTSVLNQPAYLRQDVSLLFEDGYLKDTMSSWEEDTDSIEMEKDVPSDDSGHYRVVTFHHAELHYPNDEIKSAQKLSFDQMYVIDSPLSPLHAFRTPQTEEEKESKRILDYILQQQQDYDWDALFEYYNIPKDRYLRIPLTDLVMYEDEPIPGLSKEKTAQFLGGLWEGLYKNYVLGITKQDGTTVSPIGSTVPVILVPDTADHFFVLFRTSDGEPVQLLQTLQN
;
A
#
# COMPACT_ATOMS: atom_id res chain seq x y z
N MET A 1 -36.02 39.48 -30.91
CA MET A 1 -34.61 39.03 -30.81
C MET A 1 -34.44 37.86 -31.77
N ASN A 2 -33.54 37.96 -32.76
CA ASN A 2 -33.43 36.93 -33.81
C ASN A 2 -33.02 35.60 -33.17
N LYS A 3 -33.86 34.57 -33.31
CA LYS A 3 -33.67 33.24 -32.70
C LYS A 3 -32.25 32.70 -32.92
N TRP A 4 -31.65 32.99 -34.07
CA TRP A 4 -30.28 32.61 -34.38
C TRP A 4 -29.21 33.27 -33.50
N LYS A 5 -29.37 34.54 -33.12
CA LYS A 5 -28.44 35.24 -32.21
C LYS A 5 -28.49 34.64 -30.80
N PHE A 6 -29.67 34.18 -30.37
CA PHE A 6 -29.84 33.51 -29.09
C PHE A 6 -29.20 32.11 -29.11
N SER A 7 -29.40 31.34 -30.19
CA SER A 7 -28.73 30.04 -30.37
C SER A 7 -27.21 30.15 -30.43
N ILE A 8 -26.67 31.17 -31.10
CA ILE A 8 -25.23 31.44 -31.13
C ILE A 8 -24.71 31.80 -29.73
N GLY A 9 -25.43 32.64 -28.99
CA GLY A 9 -25.07 32.99 -27.61
C GLY A 9 -25.01 31.78 -26.67
N LEU A 10 -25.98 30.87 -26.79
CA LEU A 10 -26.00 29.61 -26.02
C LEU A 10 -24.82 28.69 -26.37
N LEU A 11 -24.49 28.57 -27.66
CA LEU A 11 -23.33 27.77 -28.11
C LEU A 11 -22.01 28.32 -27.57
N ILE A 12 -21.83 29.65 -27.62
CA ILE A 12 -20.62 30.30 -27.10
C ILE A 12 -20.55 30.12 -25.58
N SER A 13 -21.66 30.30 -24.87
CA SER A 13 -21.70 30.10 -23.41
C SER A 13 -21.40 28.66 -23.02
N SER A 14 -21.96 27.67 -23.72
CA SER A 14 -21.68 26.26 -23.46
C SER A 14 -20.21 25.90 -23.74
N PHE A 15 -19.62 26.46 -24.80
CA PHE A 15 -18.21 26.26 -25.11
C PHE A 15 -17.30 26.89 -24.05
N LEU A 16 -17.61 28.09 -23.58
CA LEU A 16 -16.84 28.76 -22.51
C LEU A 16 -16.93 28.02 -21.17
N VAL A 17 -18.10 27.49 -20.83
CA VAL A 17 -18.27 26.65 -19.62
C VAL A 17 -17.50 25.34 -19.76
N GLY A 18 -17.54 24.69 -20.92
CA GLY A 18 -16.73 23.50 -21.19
C GLY A 18 -15.23 23.77 -21.08
N LEU A 19 -14.77 24.90 -21.62
CA LEU A 19 -13.37 25.30 -21.54
C LEU A 19 -12.96 25.59 -20.08
N PHE A 20 -13.80 26.31 -19.33
CA PHE A 20 -13.59 26.58 -17.91
C PHE A 20 -13.46 25.29 -17.10
N LEU A 21 -14.39 24.33 -17.31
CA LEU A 21 -14.34 23.03 -16.65
C LEU A 21 -13.07 22.24 -16.99
N VAL A 22 -12.58 22.27 -18.23
CA VAL A 22 -11.32 21.61 -18.62
C VAL A 22 -10.10 22.24 -17.95
N PHE A 23 -10.11 23.56 -17.71
CA PHE A 23 -9.00 24.24 -17.05
C PHE A 23 -9.05 24.16 -15.52
N THR A 24 -10.24 24.06 -14.91
CA THR A 24 -10.38 23.92 -13.45
C THR A 24 -10.33 22.47 -12.99
N ILE A 25 -10.84 21.54 -13.80
CA ILE A 25 -10.72 20.10 -13.59
C ILE A 25 -9.50 19.66 -14.38
N LYS A 26 -8.30 20.03 -13.92
CA LYS A 26 -7.12 19.26 -14.30
C LYS A 26 -7.27 17.91 -13.59
N PRO A 27 -7.39 16.78 -14.29
CA PRO A 27 -7.11 15.52 -13.63
C PRO A 27 -5.69 15.65 -13.06
N GLU A 28 -5.54 15.44 -11.76
CA GLU A 28 -4.25 15.11 -11.15
C GLU A 28 -3.56 14.13 -12.11
N PRO A 29 -2.39 14.44 -12.68
CA PRO A 29 -1.68 13.45 -13.45
C PRO A 29 -1.44 12.27 -12.51
N LEU A 30 -2.07 11.13 -12.76
CA LEU A 30 -1.65 9.90 -12.11
C LEU A 30 -0.20 9.69 -12.56
N HIS A 31 0.74 9.82 -11.63
CA HIS A 31 2.11 9.44 -11.93
C HIS A 31 2.08 7.91 -12.09
N ASP A 32 2.05 7.46 -13.34
CA ASP A 32 1.85 6.05 -13.73
C ASP A 32 3.03 5.15 -13.34
N ALA A 33 4.06 5.70 -12.70
CA ALA A 33 5.24 4.98 -12.29
C ALA A 33 5.79 5.52 -10.97
N LEU A 34 6.05 4.62 -10.03
CA LEU A 34 7.01 4.79 -8.95
C LEU A 34 8.31 4.18 -9.46
N ILE A 35 9.42 4.92 -9.46
CA ILE A 35 10.69 4.44 -10.01
C ILE A 35 11.76 4.48 -8.93
N PHE A 36 12.42 3.35 -8.70
CA PHE A 36 13.52 3.30 -7.75
C PHE A 36 14.86 3.69 -8.40
N PHE A 37 15.57 4.62 -7.76
CA PHE A 37 16.95 5.00 -8.08
C PHE A 37 17.90 4.65 -6.92
N PRO A 38 19.23 4.62 -7.15
CA PRO A 38 20.19 4.44 -6.07
C PRO A 38 19.95 5.42 -4.92
N LEU A 39 20.06 4.93 -3.68
CA LEU A 39 19.73 5.74 -2.51
C LEU A 39 20.73 6.87 -2.30
N ASP A 40 20.22 8.05 -1.94
CA ASP A 40 21.04 9.15 -1.47
C ASP A 40 21.31 9.02 0.05
N SER A 41 22.59 8.95 0.43
CA SER A 41 22.99 8.79 1.83
C SER A 41 22.76 10.03 2.70
N SER A 42 22.50 11.20 2.10
CA SER A 42 22.26 12.47 2.79
C SER A 42 20.77 12.81 2.95
N ALA A 43 19.90 12.15 2.17
CA ALA A 43 18.46 12.32 2.24
C ALA A 43 17.86 11.30 3.22
N THR A 44 17.22 11.80 4.27
CA THR A 44 16.63 10.95 5.32
C THR A 44 15.25 11.45 5.69
N PHE A 45 14.33 10.51 5.91
CA PHE A 45 13.03 10.83 6.49
C PHE A 45 13.19 11.15 7.97
N ASP A 46 12.90 12.39 8.34
CA ASP A 46 12.84 12.85 9.72
C ASP A 46 11.54 12.33 10.38
N GLU A 47 10.48 12.17 9.59
CA GLU A 47 9.22 11.56 9.98
C GLU A 47 8.70 10.62 8.88
N ALA A 48 8.13 9.49 9.28
CA ALA A 48 7.47 8.52 8.40
C ALA A 48 6.53 7.68 9.27
N THR A 49 5.25 8.04 9.27
CA THR A 49 4.24 7.47 10.14
C THR A 49 3.03 7.02 9.34
N SER A 50 2.43 5.94 9.82
CA SER A 50 1.11 5.47 9.42
C SER A 50 0.34 5.21 10.70
N GLN A 51 -0.94 5.52 10.70
CA GLN A 51 -1.76 5.38 11.89
C GLN A 51 -3.17 4.97 11.52
N ILE A 52 -3.74 4.06 12.31
CA ILE A 52 -5.16 3.70 12.24
C ILE A 52 -5.79 4.00 13.60
N GLU A 53 -6.77 4.89 13.65
CA GLU A 53 -7.50 5.19 14.87
C GLU A 53 -8.96 4.77 14.77
N PHE A 54 -9.50 4.32 15.90
CA PHE A 54 -10.93 4.10 16.02
C PHE A 54 -11.61 5.45 16.27
N GLN A 55 -12.45 5.92 15.34
CA GLN A 55 -13.02 7.25 15.40
C GLN A 55 -14.40 7.26 16.07
N ALA A 56 -15.36 6.52 15.50
CA ALA A 56 -16.74 6.50 15.98
C ALA A 56 -17.46 5.20 15.59
N MET A 57 -18.46 4.82 16.38
CA MET A 57 -19.47 3.82 16.00
C MET A 57 -20.57 4.49 15.19
N GLU A 58 -20.95 3.91 14.05
CA GLU A 58 -22.13 4.32 13.27
C GLU A 58 -23.40 3.61 13.76
N ASP A 59 -23.31 2.31 14.07
CA ASP A 59 -24.37 1.46 14.65
C ASP A 59 -23.78 0.45 15.66
N GLU A 60 -24.53 -0.58 16.09
CA GLU A 60 -24.07 -1.59 17.06
C GLU A 60 -22.81 -2.36 16.59
N ASP A 61 -22.67 -2.64 15.30
CA ASP A 61 -21.60 -3.42 14.66
C ASP A 61 -20.81 -2.66 13.57
N GLU A 62 -21.24 -1.47 13.18
CA GLU A 62 -20.60 -0.62 12.16
C GLU A 62 -19.77 0.52 12.81
N TYR A 63 -18.57 0.77 12.30
CA TYR A 63 -17.66 1.81 12.79
C TYR A 63 -16.79 2.42 11.69
N ILE A 64 -16.24 3.60 11.98
CA ILE A 64 -15.29 4.30 11.12
C ILE A 64 -13.90 4.22 11.73
N LEU A 65 -12.95 3.79 10.90
CA LEU A 65 -11.53 3.92 11.17
C LEU A 65 -11.00 5.19 10.50
N ASP A 66 -10.28 6.01 11.27
CA ASP A 66 -9.43 7.04 10.70
C ASP A 66 -8.10 6.42 10.28
N TRP A 67 -7.71 6.58 9.02
CA TRP A 67 -6.43 6.12 8.51
C TRP A 67 -5.63 7.32 8.01
N SER A 68 -4.51 7.60 8.68
CA SER A 68 -3.63 8.72 8.39
C SER A 68 -2.20 8.29 8.12
N VAL A 69 -1.52 9.08 7.28
CA VAL A 69 -0.13 8.89 6.85
C VAL A 69 0.56 10.24 6.80
N THR A 70 1.70 10.36 7.46
CA THR A 70 2.51 11.58 7.45
C THR A 70 3.97 11.23 7.19
N SER A 71 4.64 12.02 6.36
CA SER A 71 6.09 11.86 6.17
C SER A 71 6.78 13.19 5.89
N VAL A 72 7.96 13.35 6.47
CA VAL A 72 8.81 14.54 6.32
C VAL A 72 10.23 14.11 5.98
N LEU A 73 10.74 14.63 4.86
CA LEU A 73 12.12 14.46 4.43
C LEU A 73 12.95 15.64 4.96
N ASN A 74 14.22 15.41 5.28
CA ASN A 74 15.11 16.45 5.79
C ASN A 74 15.45 17.58 4.77
N GLN A 75 14.89 17.51 3.56
CA GLN A 75 15.05 18.47 2.48
C GLN A 75 13.89 18.33 1.47
N PRO A 76 13.58 19.36 0.66
CA PRO A 76 12.65 19.21 -0.45
C PRO A 76 13.18 18.22 -1.49
N ALA A 77 12.28 17.41 -2.04
CA ALA A 77 12.57 16.49 -3.14
C ALA A 77 11.95 17.00 -4.45
N TYR A 78 12.49 16.55 -5.58
CA TYR A 78 11.91 16.86 -6.88
C TYR A 78 10.51 16.25 -6.99
N LEU A 79 10.38 14.98 -6.60
CA LEU A 79 9.09 14.28 -6.48
C LEU A 79 9.05 13.56 -5.14
N ARG A 80 7.94 13.71 -4.43
CA ARG A 80 7.56 12.92 -3.27
C ARG A 80 6.41 12.02 -3.67
N GLN A 81 6.42 10.79 -3.18
CA GLN A 81 5.32 9.85 -3.40
C GLN A 81 5.18 8.93 -2.20
N ASP A 82 4.00 8.91 -1.60
CA ASP A 82 3.66 7.99 -0.53
C ASP A 82 2.57 7.03 -1.02
N VAL A 83 2.73 5.75 -0.67
CA VAL A 83 1.82 4.67 -1.06
C VAL A 83 1.50 3.85 0.18
N SER A 84 0.24 3.86 0.58
CA SER A 84 -0.24 3.20 1.79
C SER A 84 -1.30 2.15 1.46
N LEU A 85 -1.18 0.98 2.07
CA LEU A 85 -2.07 -0.15 1.89
C LEU A 85 -2.70 -0.53 3.23
N LEU A 86 -4.03 -0.53 3.30
CA LEU A 86 -4.78 -0.99 4.46
C LEU A 86 -5.30 -2.40 4.20
N PHE A 87 -4.94 -3.32 5.08
CA PHE A 87 -5.42 -4.69 5.09
C PHE A 87 -6.35 -4.93 6.26
N GLU A 88 -7.38 -5.73 6.03
CA GLU A 88 -8.30 -6.28 7.03
C GLU A 88 -8.26 -7.81 6.88
N ASP A 89 -7.92 -8.51 7.97
CA ASP A 89 -7.94 -9.98 8.02
C ASP A 89 -7.15 -10.69 6.90
N GLY A 90 -6.08 -10.05 6.42
CA GLY A 90 -5.23 -10.58 5.36
C GLY A 90 -5.70 -10.26 3.93
N TYR A 91 -6.70 -9.40 3.76
CA TYR A 91 -7.18 -8.92 2.47
C TYR A 91 -7.02 -7.40 2.34
N LEU A 92 -6.74 -6.92 1.14
CA LEU A 92 -6.62 -5.49 0.87
C LEU A 92 -7.99 -4.82 0.97
N LYS A 93 -8.20 -4.03 2.02
CA LYS A 93 -9.44 -3.27 2.25
C LYS A 93 -9.45 -2.01 1.41
N ASP A 94 -8.34 -1.27 1.42
CA ASP A 94 -8.23 0.02 0.73
C ASP A 94 -6.78 0.44 0.45
N THR A 95 -6.59 1.44 -0.40
CA THR A 95 -5.31 2.05 -0.76
C THR A 95 -5.36 3.58 -0.67
N MET A 96 -4.28 4.20 -0.24
CA MET A 96 -4.03 5.64 -0.39
C MET A 96 -2.72 5.86 -1.14
N SER A 97 -2.69 6.82 -2.04
CA SER A 97 -1.44 7.30 -2.61
C SER A 97 -1.55 8.78 -2.96
N SER A 98 -0.49 9.51 -2.65
CA SER A 98 -0.32 10.90 -3.03
C SER A 98 1.09 11.10 -3.57
N TRP A 99 1.23 12.04 -4.49
CA TRP A 99 2.52 12.49 -4.97
C TRP A 99 2.51 14.01 -5.08
N GLU A 100 3.65 14.62 -4.81
CA GLU A 100 3.81 16.07 -4.84
C GLU A 100 5.22 16.43 -5.32
N GLU A 101 5.34 17.49 -6.12
CA GLU A 101 6.64 18.00 -6.57
C GLU A 101 7.15 19.12 -5.65
N ASP A 102 8.47 19.28 -5.59
CA ASP A 102 9.15 20.39 -4.90
C ASP A 102 8.76 20.56 -3.41
N THR A 103 8.45 19.46 -2.72
CA THR A 103 8.04 19.44 -1.31
C THR A 103 8.90 18.51 -0.46
N ASP A 104 8.94 18.77 0.84
CA ASP A 104 9.59 17.95 1.86
C ASP A 104 8.58 17.18 2.72
N SER A 105 7.27 17.30 2.48
CA SER A 105 6.24 16.60 3.27
C SER A 105 5.08 16.07 2.44
N ILE A 106 4.50 14.95 2.87
CA ILE A 106 3.18 14.47 2.42
C ILE A 106 2.33 14.15 3.66
N GLU A 107 1.04 14.49 3.60
CA GLU A 107 0.01 14.13 4.56
C GLU A 107 -1.20 13.57 3.81
N MET A 108 -1.72 12.42 4.25
CA MET A 108 -2.91 11.77 3.69
C MET A 108 -3.79 11.28 4.84
N GLU A 109 -5.11 11.42 4.69
CA GLU A 109 -6.09 10.97 5.68
C GLU A 109 -7.32 10.42 4.95
N LYS A 110 -7.91 9.37 5.49
CA LYS A 110 -9.10 8.73 4.93
C LYS A 110 -9.91 8.01 6.01
N ASP A 111 -11.20 8.30 6.04
CA ASP A 111 -12.18 7.52 6.79
C ASP A 111 -12.47 6.19 6.07
N VAL A 112 -12.40 5.08 6.81
CA VAL A 112 -12.65 3.72 6.31
C VAL A 112 -13.80 3.08 7.08
N PRO A 113 -14.99 2.98 6.45
CA PRO A 113 -16.12 2.24 7.01
C PRO A 113 -15.75 0.76 7.18
N SER A 114 -16.06 0.22 8.36
CA SER A 114 -15.70 -1.12 8.79
C SER A 114 -16.81 -1.71 9.66
N ASP A 115 -16.83 -3.04 9.72
CA ASP A 115 -17.84 -3.83 10.40
C ASP A 115 -17.19 -5.04 11.08
N ASP A 116 -17.91 -5.65 12.03
CA ASP A 116 -17.49 -6.86 12.74
C ASP A 116 -16.13 -6.74 13.48
N SER A 117 -15.66 -7.86 14.04
CA SER A 117 -14.28 -7.97 14.52
C SER A 117 -13.30 -8.05 13.35
N GLY A 118 -12.16 -7.38 13.46
CA GLY A 118 -11.13 -7.40 12.43
C GLY A 118 -9.71 -7.11 12.94
N HIS A 119 -8.72 -7.60 12.21
CA HIS A 119 -7.31 -7.23 12.35
C HIS A 119 -6.89 -6.33 11.20
N TYR A 120 -6.76 -5.06 11.51
CA TYR A 120 -6.31 -4.04 10.57
C TYR A 120 -4.80 -3.89 10.61
N ARG A 121 -4.18 -3.85 9.42
CA ARG A 121 -2.74 -3.67 9.25
C ARG A 121 -2.49 -2.68 8.13
N VAL A 122 -1.77 -1.61 8.44
CA VAL A 122 -1.31 -0.64 7.43
C VAL A 122 0.16 -0.83 7.19
N VAL A 123 0.55 -0.83 5.92
CA VAL A 123 1.94 -0.71 5.50
C VAL A 123 2.06 0.41 4.48
N THR A 124 3.01 1.29 4.70
CA THR A 124 3.24 2.45 3.84
C THR A 124 4.68 2.50 3.37
N PHE A 125 4.84 2.80 2.09
CA PHE A 125 6.10 3.14 1.48
C PHE A 125 6.15 4.64 1.20
N HIS A 126 7.14 5.29 1.80
CA HIS A 126 7.44 6.69 1.59
C HIS A 126 8.63 6.80 0.65
N HIS A 127 8.47 7.57 -0.41
CA HIS A 127 9.45 7.70 -1.48
C HIS A 127 9.75 9.16 -1.79
N ALA A 128 11.00 9.41 -2.16
CA ALA A 128 11.44 10.68 -2.69
C ALA A 128 12.39 10.45 -3.87
N GLU A 129 12.21 11.23 -4.92
CA GLU A 129 13.11 11.35 -6.06
C GLU A 129 13.88 12.68 -5.96
N LEU A 130 15.20 12.61 -6.02
CA LEU A 130 16.11 13.74 -5.86
C LEU A 130 16.91 13.94 -7.13
N HIS A 131 16.83 15.14 -7.69
CA HIS A 131 17.56 15.51 -8.91
C HIS A 131 18.79 16.33 -8.56
N TYR A 132 19.96 15.85 -8.99
CA TYR A 132 21.24 16.52 -8.81
C TYR A 132 21.79 17.03 -10.15
N PRO A 133 22.77 17.96 -10.13
CA PRO A 133 23.45 18.37 -11.35
C PRO A 133 24.05 17.18 -12.12
N ASN A 134 24.09 17.28 -13.45
CA ASN A 134 24.51 16.22 -14.38
C ASN A 134 23.50 15.07 -14.55
N ASP A 135 22.20 15.33 -14.37
CA ASP A 135 21.12 14.37 -14.57
C ASP A 135 21.25 13.12 -13.67
N GLU A 136 21.90 13.26 -12.51
CA GLU A 136 21.97 12.21 -11.51
C GLU A 136 20.68 12.23 -10.69
N ILE A 137 19.92 11.13 -10.78
CA ILE A 137 18.69 10.93 -10.02
C ILE A 137 18.96 9.90 -8.93
N LYS A 138 18.51 10.20 -7.72
CA LYS A 138 18.60 9.29 -6.56
C LYS A 138 17.29 9.22 -5.83
N SER A 139 17.17 8.22 -4.96
CA SER A 139 15.99 8.06 -4.12
C SER A 139 16.29 8.23 -2.64
N ALA A 140 15.28 8.62 -1.87
CA ALA A 140 15.19 8.30 -0.46
C ALA A 140 13.94 7.44 -0.25
N GLN A 141 13.98 6.53 0.72
CA GLN A 141 12.82 5.70 1.03
C GLN A 141 12.72 5.37 2.51
N LYS A 142 11.51 5.09 2.97
CA LYS A 142 11.22 4.62 4.32
C LYS A 142 9.93 3.79 4.33
N LEU A 143 9.85 2.80 5.21
CA LEU A 143 8.61 2.08 5.52
C LEU A 143 8.05 2.55 6.86
N SER A 144 6.73 2.61 6.95
CA SER A 144 6.02 2.73 8.22
C SER A 144 4.87 1.72 8.29
N PHE A 145 4.44 1.42 9.51
CA PHE A 145 3.48 0.37 9.79
C PHE A 145 2.66 0.71 11.04
N ASP A 146 1.39 0.34 11.02
CA ASP A 146 0.53 0.29 12.21
C ASP A 146 -0.39 -0.92 12.14
N GLN A 147 -0.94 -1.31 13.29
CA GLN A 147 -1.96 -2.36 13.36
C GLN A 147 -2.97 -2.07 14.45
N MET A 148 -4.19 -2.56 14.27
CA MET A 148 -5.24 -2.46 15.26
C MET A 148 -6.12 -3.71 15.22
N TYR A 149 -6.43 -4.23 16.39
CA TYR A 149 -7.47 -5.24 16.58
C TYR A 149 -8.74 -4.50 16.96
N VAL A 150 -9.85 -4.78 16.29
CA VAL A 150 -11.18 -4.37 16.71
C VAL A 150 -11.95 -5.64 17.04
N ILE A 151 -12.50 -5.69 18.25
CA ILE A 151 -13.24 -6.84 18.76
C ILE A 151 -14.67 -6.42 18.99
N ASP A 152 -15.56 -6.98 18.17
CA ASP A 152 -17.00 -6.99 18.39
C ASP A 152 -17.43 -8.37 18.90
N SER A 153 -17.99 -8.40 20.10
CA SER A 153 -18.35 -9.63 20.80
C SER A 153 -19.72 -9.46 21.46
N PRO A 154 -20.61 -10.46 21.40
CA PRO A 154 -21.89 -10.42 22.11
C PRO A 154 -21.76 -10.26 23.64
N LEU A 155 -20.55 -10.47 24.19
CA LEU A 155 -20.28 -10.47 25.62
C LEU A 155 -19.65 -9.16 26.13
N SER A 156 -19.15 -8.30 25.23
CA SER A 156 -18.42 -7.07 25.57
C SER A 156 -18.72 -5.96 24.57
N PRO A 157 -18.78 -4.68 24.98
CA PRO A 157 -18.83 -3.59 24.02
C PRO A 157 -17.69 -3.68 23.01
N LEU A 158 -17.95 -3.20 21.79
CA LEU A 158 -16.93 -3.05 20.76
C LEU A 158 -15.74 -2.27 21.34
N HIS A 159 -14.55 -2.81 21.15
CA HIS A 159 -13.32 -2.18 21.63
C HIS A 159 -12.17 -2.45 20.67
N ALA A 160 -11.23 -1.52 20.63
CA ALA A 160 -10.06 -1.59 19.76
C ALA A 160 -8.76 -1.46 20.56
N PHE A 161 -7.74 -2.22 20.17
CA PHE A 161 -6.43 -2.18 20.80
C PHE A 161 -5.31 -2.51 19.82
N ARG A 162 -4.11 -1.96 20.06
CA ARG A 162 -2.89 -2.31 19.31
C ARG A 162 -2.10 -3.43 19.98
N THR A 163 -1.88 -3.25 21.29
CA THR A 163 -1.16 -4.20 22.14
C THR A 163 -2.08 -4.59 23.29
N PRO A 164 -2.38 -5.88 23.48
CA PRO A 164 -3.33 -6.31 24.50
C PRO A 164 -2.80 -6.00 25.90
N GLN A 165 -3.62 -5.32 26.70
CA GLN A 165 -3.37 -4.95 28.10
C GLN A 165 -4.16 -5.83 29.07
N THR A 166 -5.29 -6.40 28.63
CA THR A 166 -6.15 -7.27 29.45
C THR A 166 -6.05 -8.75 29.03
N GLU A 167 -6.49 -9.66 29.89
CA GLU A 167 -6.55 -11.09 29.53
C GLU A 167 -7.58 -11.39 28.44
N GLU A 168 -8.65 -10.60 28.37
CA GLU A 168 -9.64 -10.69 27.30
C GLU A 168 -9.03 -10.29 25.95
N GLU A 169 -8.34 -9.15 25.87
CA GLU A 169 -7.65 -8.72 24.65
C GLU A 169 -6.56 -9.70 24.21
N LYS A 170 -5.82 -10.30 25.16
CA LYS A 170 -4.83 -11.35 24.86
C LYS A 170 -5.47 -12.57 24.24
N GLU A 171 -6.60 -13.01 24.80
CA GLU A 171 -7.31 -14.19 24.30
C GLU A 171 -7.95 -13.90 22.93
N SER A 172 -8.60 -12.75 22.77
CA SER A 172 -9.16 -12.30 21.48
C SER A 172 -8.09 -12.22 20.40
N LYS A 173 -6.95 -11.58 20.70
CA LYS A 173 -5.80 -11.56 19.79
C LYS A 173 -5.31 -12.97 19.44
N ARG A 174 -5.15 -13.84 20.44
CA ARG A 174 -4.68 -15.22 20.24
C ARG A 174 -5.62 -16.01 19.32
N ILE A 175 -6.93 -15.87 19.51
CA ILE A 175 -7.95 -16.55 18.68
C ILE A 175 -7.92 -15.99 17.26
N LEU A 176 -7.94 -14.67 17.11
CA LEU A 176 -7.95 -14.03 15.80
C LEU A 176 -6.67 -14.34 15.02
N ASP A 177 -5.50 -14.15 15.62
CA ASP A 177 -4.21 -14.49 15.01
C ASP A 177 -4.16 -15.95 14.55
N TYR A 178 -4.69 -16.87 15.37
CA TYR A 178 -4.67 -18.29 15.05
C TYR A 178 -5.53 -18.58 13.80
N ILE A 179 -6.72 -17.97 13.71
CA ILE A 179 -7.61 -18.12 12.55
C ILE A 179 -6.95 -17.52 11.30
N LEU A 180 -6.45 -16.30 11.41
CA LEU A 180 -5.81 -15.58 10.30
C LEU A 180 -4.57 -16.32 9.79
N GLN A 181 -3.73 -16.82 10.71
CA GLN A 181 -2.53 -17.58 10.34
C GLN A 181 -2.91 -18.88 9.61
N GLN A 182 -3.93 -19.61 10.09
CA GLN A 182 -4.40 -20.83 9.43
C GLN A 182 -4.91 -20.53 8.01
N GLN A 183 -5.68 -19.46 7.84
CA GLN A 183 -6.20 -19.04 6.54
C GLN A 183 -5.08 -18.62 5.58
N GLN A 184 -4.12 -17.84 6.07
CA GLN A 184 -3.00 -17.36 5.29
C GLN A 184 -2.06 -18.50 4.89
N ASP A 185 -1.73 -19.42 5.79
CA ASP A 185 -0.93 -20.61 5.47
C ASP A 185 -1.65 -21.50 4.44
N TYR A 186 -2.96 -21.68 4.55
CA TYR A 186 -3.75 -22.41 3.56
C TYR A 186 -3.70 -21.74 2.17
N ASP A 187 -3.87 -20.42 2.11
CA ASP A 187 -3.82 -19.66 0.86
C ASP A 187 -2.46 -19.78 0.17
N TRP A 188 -1.40 -19.53 0.93
CA TRP A 188 -0.02 -19.64 0.46
C TRP A 188 0.28 -21.06 0.01
N ASP A 189 -0.11 -22.06 0.79
CA ASP A 189 0.12 -23.45 0.44
C ASP A 189 -0.48 -23.83 -0.91
N ALA A 190 -1.67 -23.32 -1.22
CA ALA A 190 -2.32 -23.49 -2.50
C ALA A 190 -1.64 -22.70 -3.64
N LEU A 191 -1.06 -21.51 -3.37
CA LEU A 191 -0.27 -20.77 -4.36
C LEU A 191 1.03 -21.50 -4.72
N PHE A 192 1.71 -22.07 -3.72
CA PHE A 192 2.93 -22.86 -3.95
C PHE A 192 2.62 -24.12 -4.77
N GLU A 193 1.52 -24.81 -4.49
CA GLU A 193 1.08 -25.95 -5.29
C GLU A 193 0.77 -25.53 -6.73
N TYR A 194 -0.01 -24.45 -6.90
CA TYR A 194 -0.39 -23.94 -8.23
C TYR A 194 0.83 -23.60 -9.11
N TYR A 195 1.83 -22.91 -8.54
CA TYR A 195 3.04 -22.52 -9.26
C TYR A 195 4.16 -23.56 -9.21
N ASN A 196 3.94 -24.72 -8.58
CA ASN A 196 4.95 -25.76 -8.37
C ASN A 196 6.23 -25.25 -7.67
N ILE A 197 6.07 -24.40 -6.65
CA ILE A 197 7.18 -23.81 -5.90
C ILE A 197 7.55 -24.75 -4.72
N PRO A 198 8.83 -25.11 -4.56
CA PRO A 198 9.28 -25.95 -3.44
C PRO A 198 9.33 -25.12 -2.14
N LYS A 199 8.33 -25.31 -1.27
CA LYS A 199 8.14 -24.55 0.00
C LYS A 199 9.37 -24.49 0.89
N ASP A 200 10.14 -25.56 0.94
CA ASP A 200 11.31 -25.74 1.80
C ASP A 200 12.54 -24.92 1.37
N ARG A 201 12.48 -24.25 0.21
CA ARG A 201 13.58 -23.46 -0.36
C ARG A 201 13.41 -21.95 -0.24
N TYR A 202 12.31 -21.51 0.37
CA TYR A 202 11.96 -20.09 0.46
C TYR A 202 11.54 -19.72 1.87
N LEU A 203 12.10 -18.61 2.35
CA LEU A 203 11.52 -17.87 3.46
C LEU A 203 10.30 -17.09 2.95
N ARG A 204 9.21 -17.16 3.71
CA ARG A 204 7.95 -16.46 3.43
C ARG A 204 7.90 -15.19 4.27
N ILE A 205 7.73 -14.05 3.63
CA ILE A 205 7.60 -12.76 4.31
C ILE A 205 6.34 -12.07 3.76
N PRO A 206 5.27 -11.90 4.55
CA PRO A 206 4.12 -11.12 4.10
C PRO A 206 4.52 -9.65 3.94
N LEU A 207 3.89 -8.94 2.99
CA LEU A 207 4.15 -7.52 2.72
C LEU A 207 4.03 -6.66 3.98
N THR A 208 3.07 -6.97 4.84
CA THR A 208 2.81 -6.30 6.13
C THR A 208 3.92 -6.48 7.17
N ASP A 209 4.88 -7.38 6.93
CA ASP A 209 6.00 -7.67 7.82
C ASP A 209 7.31 -7.04 7.32
N LEU A 210 7.32 -6.44 6.12
CA LEU A 210 8.53 -5.92 5.48
C LEU A 210 9.20 -4.78 6.25
N VAL A 211 8.44 -4.01 7.04
CA VAL A 211 8.99 -2.93 7.87
C VAL A 211 10.08 -3.42 8.82
N MET A 212 10.00 -4.67 9.28
CA MET A 212 11.01 -5.28 10.15
C MET A 212 12.38 -5.38 9.47
N TYR A 213 12.41 -5.38 8.13
CA TYR A 213 13.63 -5.57 7.36
C TYR A 213 14.35 -4.27 6.97
N GLU A 214 13.87 -3.11 7.44
CA GLU A 214 14.62 -1.86 7.30
C GLU A 214 15.82 -1.79 8.26
N ASP A 215 15.63 -2.33 9.46
CA ASP A 215 16.65 -2.36 10.50
C ASP A 215 17.51 -3.63 10.41
N GLU A 216 16.88 -4.77 10.14
CA GLU A 216 17.55 -6.06 9.95
C GLU A 216 17.49 -6.48 8.47
N PRO A 217 18.61 -6.67 7.77
CA PRO A 217 18.57 -7.02 6.36
C PRO A 217 17.87 -8.36 6.13
N ILE A 218 17.19 -8.50 4.99
CA ILE A 218 16.60 -9.77 4.57
C ILE A 218 17.68 -10.85 4.58
N PRO A 219 17.42 -12.05 5.14
CA PRO A 219 18.39 -13.13 5.18
C PRO A 219 19.03 -13.40 3.81
N GLY A 220 20.36 -13.39 3.78
CA GLY A 220 21.13 -13.57 2.54
C GLY A 220 21.44 -12.28 1.77
N LEU A 221 20.91 -11.12 2.19
CA LEU A 221 21.21 -9.81 1.62
C LEU A 221 22.03 -8.93 2.57
N SER A 222 22.73 -7.95 2.00
CA SER A 222 23.26 -6.82 2.78
C SER A 222 22.16 -5.79 3.05
N LYS A 223 22.43 -4.79 3.90
CA LYS A 223 21.50 -3.68 4.14
C LYS A 223 21.20 -2.91 2.85
N GLU A 224 22.24 -2.64 2.05
CA GLU A 224 22.13 -1.94 0.77
C GLU A 224 21.32 -2.74 -0.24
N LYS A 225 21.56 -4.05 -0.33
CA LYS A 225 20.78 -4.93 -1.22
C LYS A 225 19.35 -5.13 -0.76
N THR A 226 19.10 -5.15 0.55
CA THR A 226 17.74 -5.14 1.11
C THR A 226 17.02 -3.87 0.72
N ALA A 227 17.66 -2.70 0.87
CA ALA A 227 17.05 -1.44 0.50
C ALA A 227 16.77 -1.35 -1.01
N GLN A 228 17.70 -1.82 -1.86
CA GLN A 228 17.49 -1.94 -3.31
C GLN A 228 16.32 -2.87 -3.65
N PHE A 229 16.22 -4.01 -2.96
CA PHE A 229 15.12 -4.94 -3.12
C PHE A 229 13.77 -4.30 -2.77
N LEU A 230 13.68 -3.64 -1.61
CA LEU A 230 12.46 -2.99 -1.15
C LEU A 230 11.98 -1.91 -2.13
N GLY A 231 12.89 -1.07 -2.64
CA GLY A 231 12.53 -0.03 -3.60
C GLY A 231 11.98 -0.61 -4.91
N GLY A 232 12.66 -1.60 -5.49
CA GLY A 232 12.17 -2.27 -6.69
C GLY A 232 10.89 -3.09 -6.46
N LEU A 233 10.68 -3.59 -5.23
CA LEU A 233 9.47 -4.32 -4.86
C LEU A 233 8.28 -3.38 -4.89
N TRP A 234 8.41 -2.20 -4.29
CA TRP A 234 7.36 -1.19 -4.27
C TRP A 234 7.08 -0.59 -5.64
N GLU A 235 8.07 -0.47 -6.52
CA GLU A 235 7.83 -0.16 -7.95
C GLU A 235 6.93 -1.23 -8.60
N GLY A 236 7.22 -2.51 -8.37
CA GLY A 236 6.41 -3.63 -8.86
C GLY A 236 4.99 -3.65 -8.26
N LEU A 237 4.88 -3.44 -6.95
CA LEU A 237 3.59 -3.41 -6.24
C LEU A 237 2.76 -2.20 -6.63
N TYR A 238 3.35 -1.02 -6.77
CA TYR A 238 2.60 0.16 -7.21
C TYR A 238 1.94 -0.10 -8.57
N LYS A 239 2.70 -0.64 -9.52
CA LYS A 239 2.19 -0.96 -10.85
C LYS A 239 1.11 -2.07 -10.85
N ASN A 240 1.29 -3.13 -10.07
CA ASN A 240 0.49 -4.36 -10.18
C ASN A 240 -0.49 -4.59 -9.03
N TYR A 241 -0.48 -3.75 -8.00
CA TYR A 241 -1.24 -3.92 -6.76
C TYR A 241 -1.80 -2.60 -6.20
N VAL A 242 -1.44 -1.45 -6.77
CA VAL A 242 -2.04 -0.14 -6.45
C VAL A 242 -2.80 0.41 -7.65
N LEU A 243 -2.15 0.54 -8.81
CA LEU A 243 -2.80 1.02 -10.04
C LEU A 243 -3.82 0.00 -10.61
N GLY A 244 -3.69 -1.27 -10.22
CA GLY A 244 -4.57 -2.37 -10.62
C GLY A 244 -3.80 -3.62 -11.02
N ILE A 245 -4.52 -4.75 -11.04
CA ILE A 245 -3.94 -6.05 -11.38
C ILE A 245 -4.24 -6.33 -12.85
N THR A 246 -3.21 -6.44 -13.67
CA THR A 246 -3.35 -6.80 -15.10
C THR A 246 -3.47 -8.32 -15.22
N LYS A 247 -4.63 -8.80 -15.68
CA LYS A 247 -4.92 -10.21 -15.93
C LYS A 247 -4.29 -10.71 -17.24
N GLN A 248 -4.27 -12.03 -17.42
CA GLN A 248 -3.70 -12.66 -18.62
C GLN A 248 -4.41 -12.24 -19.93
N ASP A 249 -5.70 -11.90 -19.85
CA ASP A 249 -6.48 -11.42 -20.98
C ASP A 249 -6.24 -9.93 -21.31
N GLY A 250 -5.37 -9.26 -20.54
CA GLY A 250 -5.01 -7.85 -20.70
C GLY A 250 -5.97 -6.89 -20.01
N THR A 251 -6.99 -7.39 -19.30
CA THR A 251 -7.88 -6.54 -18.50
C THR A 251 -7.21 -6.13 -17.19
N THR A 252 -7.49 -4.92 -16.72
CA THR A 252 -7.05 -4.46 -15.39
C THR A 252 -8.21 -4.52 -14.42
N VAL A 253 -8.03 -5.19 -13.29
CA VAL A 253 -9.03 -5.26 -12.22
C VAL A 253 -8.55 -4.54 -10.96
N SER A 254 -9.52 -4.15 -10.12
CA SER A 254 -9.22 -3.55 -8.82
C SER A 254 -8.42 -4.52 -7.94
N PRO A 255 -7.41 -4.04 -7.20
CA PRO A 255 -6.68 -4.86 -6.25
C PRO A 255 -7.46 -5.07 -4.94
N ILE A 256 -8.52 -4.28 -4.68
CA ILE A 256 -9.32 -4.41 -3.46
C ILE A 256 -9.93 -5.82 -3.34
N GLY A 257 -9.82 -6.39 -2.13
CA GLY A 257 -10.18 -7.76 -1.80
C GLY A 257 -9.12 -8.81 -2.17
N SER A 258 -7.96 -8.41 -2.68
CA SER A 258 -6.84 -9.32 -2.94
C SER A 258 -6.12 -9.71 -1.65
N THR A 259 -5.51 -10.89 -1.60
CA THR A 259 -4.77 -11.35 -0.41
C THR A 259 -3.47 -10.58 -0.21
N VAL A 260 -3.02 -10.41 1.04
CA VAL A 260 -1.71 -9.82 1.37
C VAL A 260 -0.61 -10.51 0.54
N PRO A 261 0.16 -9.76 -0.26
CA PRO A 261 1.26 -10.33 -1.02
C PRO A 261 2.29 -10.99 -0.11
N VAL A 262 2.69 -12.22 -0.46
CA VAL A 262 3.79 -12.93 0.19
C VAL A 262 5.04 -12.86 -0.69
N ILE A 263 6.12 -12.38 -0.09
CA ILE A 263 7.44 -12.29 -0.68
C ILE A 263 8.17 -13.59 -0.36
N LEU A 264 8.64 -14.27 -1.40
CA LEU A 264 9.42 -15.49 -1.30
C LEU A 264 10.90 -15.17 -1.50
N VAL A 265 11.67 -15.29 -0.43
CA VAL A 265 13.12 -15.08 -0.42
C VAL A 265 13.80 -16.44 -0.51
N PRO A 266 14.51 -16.77 -1.61
CA PRO A 266 15.23 -18.03 -1.72
C PRO A 266 16.45 -18.07 -0.79
N ASP A 267 16.89 -19.27 -0.45
CA ASP A 267 18.14 -19.48 0.31
C ASP A 267 19.37 -18.83 -0.34
N THR A 268 19.36 -18.72 -1.67
CA THR A 268 20.35 -18.01 -2.47
C THR A 268 19.65 -16.86 -3.19
N ALA A 269 19.92 -15.62 -2.80
CA ALA A 269 19.21 -14.43 -3.28
C ALA A 269 19.55 -14.06 -4.74
N ASP A 270 19.05 -14.83 -5.71
CA ASP A 270 19.16 -14.56 -7.16
C ASP A 270 17.84 -14.08 -7.78
N HIS A 271 16.70 -14.42 -7.18
CA HIS A 271 15.36 -13.97 -7.57
C HIS A 271 14.42 -13.90 -6.36
N PHE A 272 13.29 -13.23 -6.52
CA PHE A 272 12.22 -13.16 -5.52
C PHE A 272 10.89 -13.35 -6.22
N PHE A 273 10.00 -14.13 -5.61
CA PHE A 273 8.61 -14.19 -6.05
C PHE A 273 7.74 -13.35 -5.14
N VAL A 274 6.76 -12.66 -5.72
CA VAL A 274 5.68 -12.03 -4.99
C VAL A 274 4.40 -12.73 -5.41
N LEU A 275 3.73 -13.39 -4.47
CA LEU A 275 2.51 -14.15 -4.74
C LEU A 275 1.33 -13.54 -4.00
N PHE A 276 0.17 -13.50 -4.66
CA PHE A 276 -1.10 -13.12 -4.04
C PHE A 276 -2.26 -13.68 -4.88
N ARG A 277 -3.49 -13.53 -4.39
CA ARG A 277 -4.70 -13.77 -5.17
C ARG A 277 -5.49 -12.50 -5.33
N THR A 278 -6.12 -12.34 -6.48
CA THR A 278 -7.16 -11.34 -6.70
C THR A 278 -8.39 -11.64 -5.83
N SER A 279 -9.32 -10.69 -5.74
CA SER A 279 -10.61 -10.87 -5.05
C SER A 279 -11.49 -11.99 -5.62
N ASP A 280 -11.31 -12.36 -6.89
CA ASP A 280 -11.98 -13.53 -7.51
C ASP A 280 -11.17 -14.83 -7.38
N GLY A 281 -10.07 -14.83 -6.63
CA GLY A 281 -9.25 -16.00 -6.31
C GLY A 281 -8.22 -16.40 -7.37
N GLU A 282 -8.05 -15.58 -8.42
CA GLU A 282 -7.05 -15.80 -9.46
C GLU A 282 -5.64 -15.64 -8.88
N PRO A 283 -4.77 -16.66 -8.99
CA PRO A 283 -3.41 -16.58 -8.48
C PRO A 283 -2.56 -15.64 -9.36
N VAL A 284 -1.80 -14.78 -8.71
CA VAL A 284 -0.86 -13.85 -9.34
C VAL A 284 0.55 -14.12 -8.83
N GLN A 285 1.52 -14.10 -9.74
CA GLN A 285 2.94 -14.21 -9.45
C GLN A 285 3.68 -13.08 -10.16
N LEU A 286 4.44 -12.31 -9.39
CA LEU A 286 5.43 -11.36 -9.91
C LEU A 286 6.83 -11.93 -9.65
N LEU A 287 7.73 -11.73 -10.61
CA LEU A 287 9.13 -12.09 -10.48
C LEU A 287 9.95 -10.81 -10.36
N GLN A 288 10.78 -10.74 -9.33
CA GLN A 288 11.71 -9.64 -9.14
C GLN A 288 13.14 -10.17 -9.06
N THR A 289 14.06 -9.43 -9.66
CA THR A 289 15.50 -9.71 -9.61
C THR A 289 16.24 -8.47 -9.14
N LEU A 290 17.29 -8.63 -8.36
CA LEU A 290 18.16 -7.50 -8.02
C LEU A 290 18.93 -7.11 -9.28
N GLN A 291 18.79 -5.85 -9.71
CA GLN A 291 19.65 -5.33 -10.78
C GLN A 291 21.11 -5.30 -10.27
N ASN A 292 22.02 -5.85 -11.08
CA ASN A 292 23.45 -5.85 -10.81
C ASN A 292 24.07 -4.47 -10.98
#